data_AF-A0A2N6NC41-F1
#
_entry.id   AF-A0A2N6NC41-F1
#
_cell.length_a   1.000
_cell.length_b   1.000
_cell.length_c   1.000
_cell.angle_alpha   90.00
_cell.angle_beta   90.00
_cell.angle_gamma   90.00
#
_symmetry.space_group_name_H-M   'P 1'
#
loop_
_entity.id
_entity.type
_entity.pdbx_description
1 polymer ?
#
loop_
_entity_poly.entity_id
_entity_poly.type
_entity_poly.pdbx_seq_one_letter_code
_entity_poly.pdbx_strand_id
1 'polypeptide(L)'
;MLPLSFTQCVTAGIALVAKQYPKAELLEALCTSPKVGYVNSPSEFTNPDLVFGANDGTWGSVRMNTTNCADFALQYVPEPVLDNLAIPWPVEKDAVQADQHLKELYTSAYYSMLLRWPLYPGDDEPYYIFHLEKYGDLFAFVPTRSIKICLSK
;
A
#
# COMPACT_ATOMS: atom_id res chain seq x y z
N MET A 1 15.13 6.34 16.67
CA MET A 1 15.30 6.38 15.21
C MET A 1 13.89 6.19 14.65
N LEU A 2 13.32 7.20 13.99
CA LEU A 2 11.96 7.05 13.44
C LEU A 2 12.02 5.94 12.38
N PRO A 3 11.08 4.97 12.39
CA PRO A 3 10.97 4.05 11.26
C PRO A 3 10.80 4.85 9.96
N LEU A 4 11.31 4.30 8.86
CA LEU A 4 11.17 4.87 7.52
C LEU A 4 9.69 5.25 7.27
N SER A 5 9.45 6.36 6.58
CA SER A 5 8.10 6.71 6.13
C SER A 5 7.54 5.61 5.21
N PHE A 6 6.22 5.55 5.04
CA PHE A 6 5.58 4.59 4.12
C PHE A 6 6.27 4.54 2.76
N THR A 7 6.45 5.71 2.13
CA THR A 7 7.11 5.84 0.82
C THR A 7 8.56 5.34 0.86
N GLN A 8 9.29 5.60 1.94
CA GLN A 8 10.66 5.11 2.10
C GLN A 8 10.69 3.58 2.28
N CYS A 9 9.74 2.99 3.01
CA CYS A 9 9.60 1.54 3.14
C CYS A 9 9.29 0.87 1.80
N VAL A 10 8.33 1.40 1.03
CA VAL A 10 7.98 0.88 -0.30
C VAL A 10 9.18 0.99 -1.25
N THR A 11 9.87 2.14 -1.25
CA THR A 11 11.07 2.34 -2.09
C THR A 11 12.19 1.36 -1.73
N ALA A 12 12.44 1.14 -0.43
CA ALA A 12 13.42 0.16 0.03
C ALA A 12 13.01 -1.27 -0.36
N GLY A 13 11.73 -1.60 -0.24
CA GLY A 13 11.17 -2.89 -0.64
C GLY A 13 11.34 -3.17 -2.13
N ILE A 14 10.98 -2.21 -3.00
CA ILE A 14 11.20 -2.29 -4.45
C ILE A 14 12.68 -2.55 -4.76
N ALA A 15 13.58 -1.78 -4.16
CA ALA A 15 15.02 -1.93 -4.39
C ALA A 15 15.57 -3.29 -3.91
N LEU A 16 14.97 -3.89 -2.89
CA LEU A 16 15.36 -5.22 -2.38
C LEU A 16 14.82 -6.35 -3.26
N VAL A 17 13.55 -6.28 -3.66
CA VAL A 17 12.95 -7.27 -4.56
C VAL A 17 13.69 -7.28 -5.90
N ALA A 18 14.00 -6.11 -6.45
CA ALA A 18 14.70 -5.98 -7.73
C ALA A 18 16.08 -6.68 -7.77
N LYS A 19 16.72 -6.91 -6.61
CA LYS A 19 17.99 -7.66 -6.54
C LYS A 19 17.85 -9.14 -6.84
N GLN A 20 16.69 -9.74 -6.54
CA GLN A 20 16.42 -11.17 -6.74
C GLN A 20 15.43 -11.42 -7.88
N TYR A 21 14.47 -10.51 -8.04
CA TYR A 21 13.41 -10.55 -9.04
C TYR A 21 13.42 -9.23 -9.83
N PRO A 22 14.35 -9.05 -10.79
CA PRO A 22 14.60 -7.76 -11.45
C PRO A 22 13.46 -7.28 -12.35
N LYS A 23 12.51 -8.16 -12.68
CA LYS A 23 11.32 -7.82 -13.46
C LYS A 23 10.08 -7.60 -12.59
N ALA A 24 10.20 -7.78 -11.28
CA ALA A 24 9.05 -7.73 -10.41
C ALA A 24 8.45 -6.32 -10.36
N GLU A 25 7.12 -6.26 -10.40
CA GLU A 25 6.36 -5.00 -10.39
C GLU A 25 5.54 -4.92 -9.10
N LEU A 26 5.52 -3.74 -8.47
CA LEU A 26 4.71 -3.51 -7.28
C LEU A 26 3.23 -3.59 -7.64
N LEU A 27 2.46 -4.42 -6.94
CA LEU A 27 1.01 -4.57 -7.14
C LEU A 27 0.22 -4.04 -5.96
N GLU A 28 0.72 -4.22 -4.74
CA GLU A 28 0.08 -3.74 -3.52
C GLU A 28 1.12 -3.33 -2.48
N ALA A 29 0.81 -2.29 -1.71
CA ALA A 29 1.55 -1.91 -0.52
C ALA A 29 0.57 -1.64 0.62
N LEU A 30 0.42 -2.61 1.51
CA LEU A 30 -0.37 -2.52 2.74
C LEU A 30 0.51 -2.07 3.90
N CYS A 31 -0.03 -1.24 4.77
CA CYS A 31 0.48 -1.02 6.11
C CYS A 31 -0.66 -1.15 7.12
N THR A 32 -0.44 -1.90 8.19
CA THR A 32 -1.39 -1.96 9.32
C THR A 32 -0.81 -1.31 10.56
N SER A 33 -1.71 -0.88 11.44
CA SER A 33 -1.38 -0.41 12.77
C SER A 33 -0.68 -1.51 13.58
N PRO A 34 0.02 -1.15 14.67
CA PRO A 34 0.50 -2.11 15.65
C PRO A 34 -0.64 -3.04 16.10
N LYS A 35 -0.30 -4.27 16.51
CA LYS A 35 -1.23 -5.39 16.82
C LYS A 35 -2.49 -5.03 17.64
N VAL A 36 -2.46 -3.93 18.40
CA VAL A 36 -3.58 -3.45 19.22
C VAL A 36 -3.67 -1.93 19.07
N GLY A 37 -4.30 -1.41 18.02
CA GLY A 37 -4.56 0.03 17.93
C GLY A 37 -5.05 0.55 16.58
N TYR A 38 -5.50 1.79 16.60
CA TYR A 38 -5.70 2.64 15.42
C TYR A 38 -4.64 3.73 15.43
N VAL A 39 -4.30 4.24 14.25
CA VAL A 39 -3.34 5.33 14.08
C VAL A 39 -4.01 6.56 13.51
N ASN A 40 -3.42 7.73 13.72
CA ASN A 40 -3.94 9.01 13.21
C ASN A 40 -3.16 9.57 12.04
N SER A 41 -1.95 9.04 11.80
CA SER A 41 -1.04 9.41 10.72
C SER A 41 -0.44 8.18 10.05
N PRO A 42 -0.11 8.22 8.75
CA PRO A 42 0.56 7.12 8.06
C PRO A 42 1.94 6.81 8.63
N SER A 43 2.58 7.76 9.31
CA SER A 43 3.89 7.58 9.95
C SER A 43 3.87 6.67 11.18
N GLU A 44 2.69 6.37 11.72
CA GLU A 44 2.53 5.54 12.92
C GLU A 44 2.36 4.05 12.59
N PHE A 45 2.26 3.69 11.31
CA PHE A 45 2.19 2.30 10.89
C PHE A 45 3.53 1.57 11.09
N THR A 46 3.46 0.30 11.47
CA THR A 46 4.65 -0.52 11.76
C THR A 46 4.72 -1.82 10.98
N ASN A 47 3.62 -2.27 10.38
CA ASN A 47 3.53 -3.59 9.75
C ASN A 47 3.29 -3.46 8.24
N PRO A 48 4.32 -3.16 7.43
CA PRO A 48 4.22 -3.21 5.99
C PRO A 48 4.10 -4.65 5.45
N ASP A 49 3.25 -4.81 4.44
CA ASP A 49 3.15 -5.98 3.58
C ASP A 49 3.13 -5.52 2.12
N LEU A 50 4.18 -5.86 1.38
CA LEU A 50 4.34 -5.49 -0.01
C LEU A 50 4.19 -6.72 -0.89
N VAL A 51 3.42 -6.58 -1.96
CA VAL A 51 3.14 -7.65 -2.91
C VAL A 51 3.59 -7.22 -4.30
N PHE A 52 4.37 -8.09 -4.94
CA PHE A 52 4.92 -7.88 -6.27
C PHE A 52 4.53 -9.02 -7.20
N GLY A 53 4.18 -8.71 -8.45
CA GLY A 53 4.12 -9.72 -9.51
C GLY A 53 5.54 -10.08 -9.92
N ALA A 54 5.90 -11.36 -9.97
CA ALA A 54 7.30 -11.77 -10.22
C ALA A 54 7.78 -11.39 -11.64
N ASN A 55 6.89 -11.52 -12.64
CA ASN A 55 7.10 -11.11 -14.04
C ASN A 55 8.40 -11.62 -14.70
N ASP A 56 8.97 -12.70 -14.19
CA ASP A 56 10.21 -13.34 -14.65
C ASP A 56 9.97 -14.53 -15.59
N GLY A 57 8.75 -14.62 -16.14
CA GLY A 57 8.27 -15.79 -16.89
C GLY A 57 7.56 -16.82 -16.00
N THR A 58 7.49 -16.58 -14.69
CA THR A 58 6.61 -17.33 -13.78
C THR A 58 5.28 -16.60 -13.55
N TRP A 59 4.27 -17.34 -13.12
CA TRP A 59 2.94 -16.83 -12.78
C TRP A 59 2.81 -16.47 -11.29
N GLY A 60 3.91 -16.44 -10.55
CA GLY A 60 3.90 -16.24 -9.10
C GLY A 60 3.98 -14.78 -8.67
N SER A 61 3.89 -14.59 -7.37
CA SER A 61 4.10 -13.32 -6.68
C SER A 61 5.23 -13.42 -5.67
N VAL A 62 5.82 -12.28 -5.35
CA VAL A 62 6.80 -12.13 -4.28
C VAL A 62 6.19 -11.26 -3.21
N ARG A 63 6.15 -11.77 -1.98
CA ARG A 63 5.65 -11.05 -0.81
C ARG A 63 6.78 -10.68 0.12
N MET A 64 6.59 -9.56 0.79
CA MET A 64 7.51 -9.01 1.76
C MET A 64 6.69 -8.45 2.91
N ASN A 65 6.64 -9.17 4.02
CA ASN A 65 5.97 -8.75 5.24
C ASN A 65 7.00 -8.57 6.35
N THR A 66 6.89 -7.49 7.11
CA THR A 66 7.75 -7.28 8.27
C THR A 66 7.06 -6.38 9.30
N THR A 67 7.50 -6.46 10.56
CA THR A 67 7.17 -5.47 11.60
C THR A 67 8.15 -4.30 11.63
N ASN A 68 9.15 -4.32 10.74
CA ASN A 68 10.19 -3.31 10.63
C ASN A 68 10.78 -3.29 9.21
N CYS A 69 10.74 -2.14 8.54
CA CYS A 69 11.30 -1.97 7.19
C CYS A 69 12.83 -2.21 7.08
N ALA A 70 13.54 -2.53 8.17
CA ALA A 70 14.93 -2.98 8.13
C ALA A 70 15.07 -4.51 7.91
N ASP A 71 14.05 -5.29 8.23
CA ASP A 71 14.10 -6.77 8.33
C ASP A 71 13.23 -7.41 7.25
N PHE A 72 13.52 -7.11 5.98
CA PHE A 72 12.73 -7.62 4.86
C PHE A 72 13.14 -9.05 4.48
N ALA A 73 12.25 -10.02 4.70
CA ALA A 73 12.36 -11.35 4.14
C ALA A 73 11.47 -11.47 2.89
N LEU A 74 12.02 -12.02 1.81
CA LEU A 74 11.27 -12.29 0.58
C LEU A 74 10.68 -13.70 0.62
N GLN A 75 9.41 -13.81 0.25
CA GLN A 75 8.74 -15.08 0.07
C GLN A 75 8.17 -15.16 -1.35
N TYR A 76 8.57 -16.17 -2.11
CA TYR A 76 7.89 -16.52 -3.36
C TYR A 76 6.61 -17.30 -3.08
N VAL A 77 5.56 -16.95 -3.82
CA VAL A 77 4.23 -17.53 -3.75
C VAL A 77 3.86 -17.94 -5.18
N PRO A 78 3.64 -19.24 -5.48
CA PRO A 78 3.41 -19.73 -6.84
C PRO A 78 2.07 -19.32 -7.45
N GLU A 79 1.28 -18.52 -6.74
CA GLU A 79 0.01 -17.95 -7.20
C GLU A 79 0.15 -16.51 -7.71
N PRO A 80 -0.52 -16.17 -8.84
CA PRO A 80 -0.58 -14.81 -9.33
C PRO A 80 -1.49 -13.96 -8.45
N VAL A 81 -1.21 -12.66 -8.43
CA VAL A 81 -2.16 -11.66 -7.93
C VAL A 81 -2.99 -11.19 -9.11
N LEU A 82 -4.28 -11.49 -9.09
CA LEU A 82 -5.22 -11.08 -10.13
C LEU A 82 -5.81 -9.70 -9.79
N ASP A 83 -6.46 -9.09 -10.78
CA ASP A 83 -7.26 -7.86 -10.64
C ASP A 83 -6.50 -6.61 -10.12
N ASN A 84 -5.17 -6.62 -10.20
CA ASN A 84 -4.33 -5.46 -9.91
C ASN A 84 -3.38 -5.19 -11.08
N LEU A 85 -3.21 -3.90 -11.39
CA LEU A 85 -2.22 -3.38 -12.30
C LEU A 85 -0.91 -3.05 -11.56
N ALA A 86 0.19 -3.04 -12.31
CA ALA A 86 1.48 -2.56 -11.80
C ALA A 86 1.37 -1.08 -11.38
N ILE A 87 1.71 -0.79 -10.13
CA ILE A 87 1.70 0.56 -9.59
C ILE A 87 2.94 1.29 -10.14
N PRO A 88 2.78 2.41 -10.87
CA PRO A 88 3.90 3.24 -11.26
C PRO A 88 4.51 3.85 -10.00
N TRP A 89 5.81 3.60 -9.80
CA TRP A 89 6.54 4.12 -8.65
C TRP A 89 7.66 5.07 -9.09
N PRO A 90 7.83 6.23 -8.42
CA PRO A 90 7.03 6.75 -7.31
C PRO A 90 5.63 7.22 -7.75
N VAL A 91 4.68 7.21 -6.82
CA VAL A 91 3.36 7.82 -7.01
C VAL A 91 3.43 9.34 -6.84
N GLU A 92 2.52 10.09 -7.47
CA GLU A 92 2.53 11.56 -7.47
C GLU A 92 2.15 12.16 -6.11
N LYS A 93 1.04 11.69 -5.53
CA LYS A 93 0.62 12.03 -4.16
C LYS A 93 1.11 10.95 -3.19
N ASP A 94 1.85 11.35 -2.17
CA ASP A 94 2.32 10.43 -1.13
C ASP A 94 1.25 10.14 -0.07
N ALA A 95 1.55 9.21 0.85
CA ALA A 95 0.63 8.80 1.90
C ALA A 95 0.25 9.95 2.85
N VAL A 96 1.16 10.90 3.10
CA VAL A 96 0.90 12.04 3.99
C VAL A 96 -0.06 13.02 3.32
N GLN A 97 0.14 13.32 2.04
CA GLN A 97 -0.78 14.14 1.26
C GLN A 97 -2.15 13.47 1.10
N ALA A 98 -2.19 12.15 0.94
CA ALA A 98 -3.43 11.39 0.89
C ALA A 98 -4.19 11.44 2.24
N ASP A 99 -3.49 11.30 3.37
CA ASP A 99 -4.06 11.47 4.71
C ASP A 99 -4.57 12.88 4.94
N GLN A 100 -3.82 13.92 4.55
CA GLN A 100 -4.28 15.31 4.66
C GLN A 100 -5.60 15.51 3.94
N HIS A 101 -5.72 15.03 2.70
CA HIS A 101 -6.94 15.13 1.93
C HIS A 101 -8.09 14.33 2.56
N LEU A 102 -7.82 13.09 3.02
CA LEU A 102 -8.78 12.30 3.76
C LEU A 102 -9.35 13.06 4.97
N LYS A 103 -8.48 13.70 5.76
CA LYS A 103 -8.83 14.41 6.99
C LYS A 103 -9.65 15.68 6.79
N GLU A 104 -9.71 16.22 5.56
CA GLU A 104 -10.64 17.31 5.22
C GLU A 104 -12.11 16.88 5.37
N LEU A 105 -12.40 15.58 5.18
CA LEU A 105 -13.74 15.01 5.27
C LEU A 105 -13.90 14.04 6.45
N TYR A 106 -12.85 13.29 6.78
CA TYR A 106 -12.90 12.19 7.73
C TYR A 106 -11.74 12.25 8.72
N THR A 107 -12.00 12.76 9.93
CA THR A 107 -10.96 12.90 10.97
C THR A 107 -10.67 11.63 11.76
N SER A 108 -11.36 10.52 11.47
CA SER A 108 -11.26 9.27 12.23
C SER A 108 -9.88 8.63 12.12
N ALA A 109 -9.49 7.91 13.17
CA ALA A 109 -8.31 7.04 13.13
C ALA A 109 -8.57 5.87 12.18
N TYR A 110 -7.52 5.18 11.76
CA TYR A 110 -7.60 4.03 10.85
C TYR A 110 -6.67 2.92 11.28
N TYR A 111 -7.03 1.68 10.95
CA TYR A 111 -6.24 0.49 11.31
C TYR A 111 -5.32 0.03 10.17
N SER A 112 -5.63 0.39 8.93
CA SER A 112 -4.78 0.07 7.78
C SER A 112 -4.91 1.08 6.67
N MET A 113 -3.87 1.12 5.84
CA MET A 113 -3.79 1.87 4.60
C MET A 113 -3.22 0.96 3.52
N LEU A 114 -3.93 0.79 2.41
CA LEU A 114 -3.52 -0.03 1.27
C LEU A 114 -3.35 0.86 0.05
N LEU A 115 -2.16 0.82 -0.58
CA LEU A 115 -1.95 1.37 -1.91
C LEU A 115 -2.09 0.24 -2.95
N ARG A 116 -3.04 0.37 -3.87
CA ARG A 116 -3.24 -0.58 -5.00
C ARG A 116 -3.77 0.13 -6.25
N TRP A 117 -3.63 -0.51 -7.40
CA TRP A 117 -4.28 -0.09 -8.64
C TRP A 117 -5.21 -1.20 -9.14
N PRO A 118 -6.51 -1.17 -8.80
CA PRO A 118 -7.46 -2.18 -9.22
C PRO A 118 -7.65 -2.18 -10.74
N LEU A 119 -7.78 -3.37 -11.33
CA LEU A 119 -8.20 -3.53 -12.72
C LEU A 119 -9.73 -3.40 -12.81
N TYR A 120 -10.24 -2.17 -12.75
CA TYR A 120 -11.68 -1.90 -12.77
C TYR A 120 -12.04 -0.80 -13.79
N PRO A 121 -13.11 -0.94 -14.59
CA PRO A 121 -13.54 0.11 -15.50
C PRO A 121 -13.89 1.41 -14.76
N GLY A 122 -13.14 2.48 -15.06
CA GLY A 122 -13.31 3.80 -14.44
C GLY A 122 -12.25 4.15 -13.39
N ASP A 123 -11.44 3.17 -12.96
CA ASP A 123 -10.32 3.36 -12.05
C ASP A 123 -9.01 3.41 -12.85
N ASP A 124 -8.63 4.61 -13.30
CA ASP A 124 -7.49 4.82 -14.20
C ASP A 124 -6.20 5.19 -13.45
N GLU A 125 -6.18 5.05 -12.11
CA GLU A 125 -5.04 5.37 -11.26
C GLU A 125 -4.91 4.51 -9.99
N PRO A 126 -3.73 4.49 -9.34
CA PRO A 126 -3.59 3.91 -8.01
C PRO A 126 -4.33 4.74 -6.94
N TYR A 127 -4.83 4.06 -5.90
CA TYR A 127 -5.51 4.66 -4.76
C TYR A 127 -4.89 4.21 -3.44
N TYR A 128 -4.85 5.13 -2.47
CA TYR A 128 -4.77 4.79 -1.06
C TYR A 128 -6.17 4.46 -0.54
N ILE A 129 -6.31 3.30 0.10
CA ILE A 129 -7.55 2.80 0.67
C ILE A 129 -7.39 2.76 2.18
N PHE A 130 -8.14 3.61 2.88
CA PHE A 130 -8.09 3.73 4.33
C PHE A 130 -9.25 2.98 4.97
N HIS A 131 -8.94 2.16 5.96
CA HIS A 131 -9.96 1.46 6.74
C HIS A 131 -10.17 2.20 8.06
N LEU A 132 -11.26 2.97 8.12
CA LEU A 132 -11.51 3.94 9.19
C LEU A 132 -12.19 3.29 10.40
N GLU A 133 -11.73 3.63 11.60
CA GLU A 133 -12.27 3.14 12.88
C GLU A 133 -13.80 3.31 13.00
N LYS A 134 -14.28 4.53 12.76
CA LYS A 134 -15.68 4.91 13.04
C LYS A 134 -16.66 4.48 11.96
N TYR A 135 -16.17 3.95 10.84
CA TYR A 135 -16.99 3.70 9.66
C TYR A 135 -17.11 2.20 9.31
N GLY A 136 -16.60 1.31 10.17
CA GLY A 136 -16.79 -0.14 10.06
C GLY A 136 -16.23 -0.68 8.75
N ASP A 137 -17.09 -1.27 7.92
CA ASP A 137 -16.75 -1.88 6.63
C ASP A 137 -16.59 -0.84 5.49
N LEU A 138 -16.73 0.46 5.78
CA LEU A 138 -16.53 1.50 4.78
C LEU A 138 -15.04 1.75 4.53
N PHE A 139 -14.70 1.83 3.25
CA PHE A 139 -13.38 2.16 2.77
C PHE A 139 -13.37 3.56 2.15
N ALA A 140 -12.39 4.38 2.55
CA ALA A 140 -12.14 5.67 1.92
C ALA A 140 -11.01 5.55 0.90
N PHE A 141 -11.32 5.85 -0.36
CA PHE A 141 -10.39 5.79 -1.48
C PHE A 141 -9.87 7.20 -1.78
N VAL A 142 -8.55 7.36 -1.73
CA VAL A 142 -7.85 8.59 -2.04
C VAL A 142 -6.93 8.36 -3.24
N PRO A 143 -7.26 8.89 -4.42
CA PRO A 143 -6.47 8.73 -5.64
C PRO A 143 -5.09 9.34 -5.49
N THR A 144 -4.11 8.76 -6.20
CA THR A 144 -2.72 9.22 -6.19
C THR A 144 -2.49 10.45 -7.07
N ARG A 145 -3.40 10.80 -7.99
CA ARG A 145 -3.32 11.96 -8.89
C ARG A 145 -4.53 12.88 -8.70
N SER A 146 -5.75 12.35 -8.76
CA SER A 146 -6.97 13.16 -8.58
C SER A 146 -7.17 13.70 -7.15
N ILE A 147 -8.12 14.62 -6.97
CA ILE A 147 -8.50 15.27 -5.69
C ILE A 147 -9.91 14.83 -5.26
N LYS A 148 -10.29 13.59 -5.53
CA LYS A 148 -11.64 13.07 -5.24
C LYS A 148 -11.56 11.99 -4.19
N ILE A 149 -12.39 12.06 -3.14
CA ILE A 149 -12.51 10.96 -2.17
C ILE A 149 -13.79 10.19 -2.46
N CYS A 150 -13.67 8.88 -2.59
CA CYS A 150 -14.81 7.98 -2.77
C CYS A 150 -15.00 7.11 -1.53
N LEU A 151 -16.25 6.79 -1.19
CA LEU A 151 -16.60 5.79 -0.18
C LEU A 151 -17.18 4.55 -0.86
N SER A 152 -16.69 3.37 -0.48
CA SER A 152 -17.35 2.10 -0.80
C SER A 152 -17.72 1.36 0.47
N LYS A 153 -18.85 0.66 0.41
CA LYS A 153 -19.23 -0.42 1.33
C LYS A 153 -18.68 -1.75 0.86
#